data_AF-A0A950S341-F1
#
_entry.id   AF-A0A950S341-F1
#
_cell.length_a   1.000
_cell.length_b   1.000
_cell.length_c   1.000
_cell.angle_alpha   90.00
_cell.angle_beta   90.00
_cell.angle_gamma   90.00
#
_symmetry.space_group_name_H-M   'P 1'
#
loop_
_entity.id
_entity.type
_entity.pdbx_description
1 polymer ?
#
loop_
_entity_poly.entity_id
_entity_poly.type
_entity_poly.pdbx_seq_one_letter_code
_entity_poly.pdbx_strand_id
1 'polypeptide(L)'
;MAPGVIANEHVVSGLSRVELITSDQRRFGATVSSTDKLRDLALLAPDEPLPDLQTEPAEQQRQGDELLVLGYPKPTVLGVGGTPSLTRGILSALRQENGVWLVQTDAPVILATPEVQS
;
A
#
# COMPACT_ATOMS: atom_id res chain seq x y z
N MET A 1 15.91 -7.54 -1.39
CA MET A 1 15.27 -6.21 -1.35
C MET A 1 15.82 -5.46 -0.15
N ALA A 2 16.00 -4.14 -0.24
CA ALA A 2 16.31 -3.36 0.96
C ALA A 2 15.09 -3.42 1.90
N PRO A 3 15.27 -3.62 3.21
CA PRO A 3 14.15 -3.63 4.15
C PRO A 3 13.45 -2.27 4.11
N GLY A 4 12.13 -2.27 4.00
CA GLY A 4 11.37 -1.02 3.90
C GLY A 4 9.89 -1.27 3.68
N VAL A 5 9.13 -0.18 3.73
CA VAL A 5 7.69 -0.18 3.46
C VAL A 5 7.46 0.35 2.05
N ILE A 6 6.68 -0.36 1.25
CA ILE A 6 6.25 0.10 -0.07
C ILE A 6 4.93 0.85 0.09
N ALA A 7 4.83 2.02 -0.54
CA ALA A 7 3.64 2.85 -0.58
C ALA A 7 3.42 3.40 -1.99
N ASN A 8 2.27 4.03 -2.23
CA ASN A 8 2.05 4.83 -3.41
C ASN A 8 2.87 6.13 -3.34
N GLU A 9 3.45 6.56 -4.46
CA GLU A 9 4.20 7.81 -4.52
C GLU A 9 3.31 9.02 -4.21
N HIS A 10 2.10 9.05 -4.76
CA HIS A 10 1.18 10.17 -4.57
C HIS A 10 0.77 10.36 -3.10
N VAL A 11 0.84 9.30 -2.27
CA VAL A 11 0.53 9.36 -0.83
C VAL A 11 1.61 10.13 -0.06
N VAL A 12 2.86 10.09 -0.52
CA VAL A 12 4.02 10.69 0.15
C VAL A 12 4.66 11.84 -0.63
N SER A 13 4.04 12.26 -1.73
CA SER A 13 4.58 13.26 -2.65
C SER A 13 4.95 14.56 -1.92
N GLY A 14 6.21 14.99 -2.09
CA GLY A 14 6.75 16.22 -1.49
C GLY A 14 7.20 16.08 -0.03
N LEU A 15 6.99 14.92 0.61
CA LEU A 15 7.43 14.65 1.97
C LEU A 15 8.82 14.01 1.97
N SER A 16 9.68 14.43 2.89
CA SER A 16 10.97 13.75 3.16
C SER A 16 10.87 12.72 4.28
N ARG A 17 9.83 12.82 5.12
CA ARG A 17 9.60 11.97 6.29
C ARG A 17 8.10 11.79 6.52
N VAL A 18 7.71 10.63 7.03
CA VAL A 18 6.33 10.28 7.38
C VAL A 18 6.29 9.60 8.76
N GLU A 19 5.14 9.59 9.42
CA GLU A 19 4.86 8.74 10.58
C GLU A 19 4.22 7.44 10.11
N LEU A 20 4.74 6.30 10.55
CA LEU A 20 4.12 5.00 10.38
C LEU A 20 3.34 4.65 11.64
N ILE A 21 2.16 4.06 11.42
CA ILE A 21 1.29 3.56 12.48
C ILE A 21 0.98 2.10 12.17
N THR A 22 1.43 1.21 13.02
CA THR A 22 1.26 -0.24 12.84
C THR A 22 -0.07 -0.71 13.43
N SER A 23 -0.50 -1.93 13.08
CA SER A 23 -1.74 -2.52 13.56
C SER A 23 -1.80 -2.71 15.09
N ASP A 24 -0.64 -2.83 15.75
CA ASP A 24 -0.47 -2.86 17.21
C ASP A 24 -0.31 -1.46 17.82
N GLN A 25 -0.66 -0.40 17.09
CA GLN A 25 -0.67 1.00 17.54
C GLN A 25 0.70 1.61 17.85
N ARG A 26 1.81 0.98 17.43
CA ARG A 26 3.13 1.63 17.53
C ARG A 26 3.23 2.75 16.51
N ARG A 27 3.91 3.84 16.92
CA ARG A 27 4.14 5.03 16.10
C ARG A 27 5.62 5.33 16.04
N PHE A 28 6.16 5.42 14.84
CA PHE A 28 7.57 5.77 14.61
C PHE A 28 7.75 6.39 13.24
N GLY A 29 8.88 7.08 13.04
CA GLY A 29 9.15 7.75 11.78
C GLY A 29 9.63 6.81 10.69
N ALA A 30 9.50 7.27 9.44
CA ALA A 30 10.17 6.68 8.30
C ALA A 30 10.64 7.77 7.33
N THR A 31 11.82 7.56 6.75
CA THR A 31 12.38 8.44 5.71
C THR A 31 11.91 7.97 4.33
N VAL A 32 11.50 8.90 3.46
CA VAL A 32 11.24 8.57 2.06
C VAL A 32 12.58 8.36 1.36
N SER A 33 12.93 7.09 1.13
CA SER A 33 14.26 6.69 0.65
C SER A 33 14.39 6.82 -0.88
N SER A 34 13.36 6.41 -1.60
CA SER A 34 13.29 6.56 -3.06
C SER A 34 11.83 6.61 -3.54
N THR A 35 11.61 7.21 -4.70
CA THR A 35 10.30 7.29 -5.35
C THR A 35 10.42 7.03 -6.85
N ASP A 36 9.36 6.47 -7.43
CA ASP A 36 9.15 6.30 -8.86
C ASP A 36 7.76 6.85 -9.23
N LYS A 37 7.75 8.09 -9.73
CA LYS A 37 6.53 8.79 -10.14
C LYS A 37 5.82 8.11 -11.31
N LEU A 38 6.54 7.45 -12.20
CA LEU A 38 5.94 6.81 -13.37
C LEU A 38 5.13 5.58 -12.96
N ARG A 39 5.59 4.87 -11.93
CA ARG A 39 4.96 3.64 -11.42
C ARG A 39 4.08 3.89 -10.18
N ASP A 40 3.98 5.13 -9.71
CA ASP A 40 3.33 5.51 -8.45
C ASP A 40 3.83 4.69 -7.25
N LEU A 41 5.15 4.53 -7.12
CA LEU A 41 5.78 3.76 -6.03
C LEU A 41 6.70 4.62 -5.17
N ALA A 42 6.73 4.34 -3.87
CA ALA A 42 7.68 4.89 -2.91
C ALA A 42 8.22 3.79 -1.99
N LEU A 43 9.51 3.87 -1.67
CA LEU A 43 10.17 3.05 -0.66
C LEU A 43 10.47 3.90 0.58
N LEU A 44 9.92 3.48 1.72
CA LEU A 44 10.11 4.13 3.00
C LEU A 44 11.09 3.31 3.86
N ALA A 45 12.06 4.00 4.46
CA ALA A 45 13.00 3.42 5.41
C ALA A 45 12.51 3.70 6.84
N PRO A 46 11.93 2.71 7.54
CA PRO A 46 11.43 2.89 8.90
C PRO A 46 12.57 3.04 9.92
N ASP A 47 12.35 3.82 10.98
CA ASP A 47 13.30 3.95 12.09
C ASP A 47 13.37 2.68 12.97
N GLU A 48 12.33 1.83 12.90
CA GLU A 48 12.23 0.56 13.64
C GLU A 48 12.14 -0.65 12.68
N PRO A 49 12.62 -1.83 13.10
CA PRO A 49 12.44 -3.05 12.33
C PRO A 49 10.95 -3.44 12.27
N LEU A 50 10.54 -3.90 11.08
CA LEU A 50 9.22 -4.44 10.81
C LEU A 50 9.33 -5.92 10.40
N PRO A 51 8.29 -6.74 10.65
CA PRO A 51 8.25 -8.09 10.12
C PRO A 51 8.22 -8.06 8.58
N ASP A 52 9.01 -8.93 7.96
CA ASP A 52 9.04 -9.07 6.51
C ASP A 52 7.80 -9.80 6.00
N LEU A 53 7.28 -9.36 4.86
CA LEU A 53 6.25 -10.08 4.11
C LEU A 53 6.91 -10.87 2.98
N GLN A 54 6.64 -12.17 2.91
CA GLN A 54 7.03 -12.98 1.76
C GLN A 54 6.21 -12.55 0.55
N THR A 55 6.90 -12.27 -0.55
CA THR A 55 6.27 -11.86 -1.82
C THR A 55 6.63 -12.85 -2.90
N GLU A 56 5.67 -13.06 -3.80
CA GLU A 56 5.86 -13.86 -5.00
C GLU A 56 5.51 -13.00 -6.23
N PRO A 57 6.13 -13.25 -7.39
CA PRO A 57 5.75 -12.57 -8.62
C PRO A 57 4.27 -12.77 -8.94
N ALA A 58 3.58 -11.68 -9.32
CA ALA A 58 2.16 -11.71 -9.65
C ALA A 58 1.85 -12.63 -10.84
N GLU A 59 2.82 -12.83 -11.73
CA GLU A 59 2.73 -13.69 -12.92
C GLU A 59 2.57 -15.18 -12.58
N GLN A 60 2.83 -15.58 -11.34
CA GLN A 60 2.62 -16.95 -10.86
C GLN A 60 1.16 -17.20 -10.45
N GLN A 61 0.37 -16.14 -10.28
CA GLN A 61 -1.04 -16.22 -9.92
C GLN A 61 -1.90 -16.42 -11.18
N ARG A 62 -3.06 -17.06 -11.02
CA ARG A 62 -3.98 -17.40 -12.12
C ARG A 62 -5.30 -16.68 -11.95
N GLN A 63 -5.89 -16.31 -13.09
CA GLN A 63 -7.24 -15.75 -13.09
C GLN A 63 -8.20 -16.70 -12.35
N GLY A 64 -9.00 -16.14 -11.44
CA GLY A 64 -9.90 -16.88 -10.55
C GLY A 64 -9.31 -17.26 -9.18
N ASP A 65 -8.01 -17.07 -8.96
CA ASP A 65 -7.41 -17.26 -7.63
C ASP A 65 -8.02 -16.26 -6.63
N GLU A 66 -8.25 -16.69 -5.39
CA GLU A 66 -8.83 -15.85 -4.35
C GLU A 66 -7.85 -14.75 -3.92
N LEU A 67 -8.37 -13.56 -3.67
CA LEU A 67 -7.63 -12.41 -3.17
C LEU A 67 -8.24 -11.88 -1.87
N LEU A 68 -7.36 -11.49 -0.95
CA LEU A 68 -7.69 -10.65 0.18
C LEU A 68 -7.06 -9.28 -0.03
N VAL A 69 -7.86 -8.22 0.10
CA VAL A 69 -7.40 -6.83 0.01
C VAL A 69 -7.53 -6.20 1.39
N LEU A 70 -6.40 -5.66 1.86
CA LEU A 70 -6.28 -4.95 3.13
C LEU A 70 -5.96 -3.49 2.86
N GLY A 71 -6.63 -2.57 3.57
CA GLY A 71 -6.33 -1.15 3.46
C GLY A 71 -6.94 -0.31 4.57
N TYR A 72 -6.53 0.96 4.65
CA TYR A 72 -7.05 1.92 5.62
C TYR A 72 -7.86 3.01 4.91
N PRO A 73 -9.11 2.74 4.53
CA PRO A 73 -9.94 3.74 3.91
C PRO A 73 -10.34 4.80 4.95
N LYS A 74 -10.16 6.08 4.60
CA LYS A 74 -10.59 7.24 5.40
C LYS A 74 -10.04 7.23 6.85
N PRO A 75 -8.72 7.42 7.03
CA PRO A 75 -8.11 7.45 8.37
C PRO A 75 -8.68 8.56 9.28
N THR A 76 -9.36 9.58 8.74
CA THR A 76 -10.00 10.65 9.52
C THR A 76 -11.38 10.30 10.09
N VAL A 77 -12.13 9.37 9.48
CA VAL A 77 -13.49 9.01 9.95
C VAL A 77 -13.46 7.96 11.07
N LEU A 78 -12.50 7.05 11.02
CA LEU A 78 -12.32 5.98 12.03
C LEU A 78 -11.23 6.31 13.07
N GLY A 79 -10.60 7.47 12.96
CA GLY A 79 -9.44 7.87 13.74
C GLY A 79 -8.12 7.30 13.19
N VAL A 80 -7.07 8.09 13.34
CA VAL A 80 -5.69 7.71 12.99
C VAL A 80 -5.28 6.53 13.88
N GLY A 81 -5.22 5.32 13.29
CA GLY A 81 -5.02 4.05 14.00
C GLY A 81 -6.24 3.13 14.07
N GLY A 82 -7.29 3.34 13.28
CA GLY A 82 -8.43 2.41 13.20
C GLY A 82 -8.07 1.01 12.68
N THR A 83 -9.04 0.10 12.67
CA THR A 83 -8.87 -1.26 12.11
C THR A 83 -8.80 -1.19 10.58
N PRO A 84 -7.90 -1.94 9.90
CA PRO A 84 -7.92 -2.02 8.45
C PRO A 84 -9.24 -2.61 7.96
N SER A 85 -9.71 -2.13 6.81
CA SER A 85 -10.76 -2.81 6.06
C SER A 85 -10.17 -4.04 5.36
N LEU A 86 -10.86 -5.17 5.48
CA LEU A 86 -10.56 -6.41 4.79
C LEU A 86 -11.71 -6.72 3.83
N THR A 87 -11.39 -6.85 2.55
CA THR A 87 -12.34 -7.27 1.52
C THR A 87 -11.79 -8.51 0.80
N ARG A 88 -12.70 -9.29 0.22
CA ARG A 88 -12.38 -10.52 -0.53
C ARG A 88 -12.91 -10.40 -1.94
N GLY A 89 -12.17 -10.96 -2.88
CA GLY A 89 -12.56 -11.11 -4.27
C GLY A 89 -11.69 -12.15 -4.96
N ILE A 90 -11.55 -12.03 -6.28
CA ILE A 90 -10.74 -12.90 -7.12
C ILE A 90 -9.80 -12.09 -8.01
N LEU A 91 -8.71 -12.72 -8.44
CA LEU A 91 -7.90 -12.21 -9.55
C LEU A 91 -8.73 -12.27 -10.84
N SER A 92 -9.28 -11.13 -11.24
CA SER A 92 -10.14 -11.01 -12.43
C SER A 92 -9.34 -10.99 -13.72
N ALA A 93 -8.17 -10.34 -13.72
CA ALA A 93 -7.22 -10.35 -14.84
C ALA A 93 -5.84 -9.89 -14.38
N LEU A 94 -4.79 -10.34 -15.08
CA LEU A 94 -3.45 -9.77 -15.00
C LEU A 94 -3.12 -9.10 -16.33
N ARG A 95 -2.78 -7.81 -16.31
CA ARG A 95 -2.49 -7.02 -17.52
C ARG A 95 -1.12 -6.37 -17.41
N GLN A 96 -0.44 -6.20 -18.53
CA GLN A 96 0.81 -5.45 -18.57
C GLN A 96 0.60 -4.17 -19.38
N GLU A 97 0.78 -3.02 -18.75
CA GLU A 97 0.65 -1.70 -19.37
C GLU A 97 1.90 -0.88 -19.08
N ASN A 98 2.55 -0.36 -20.13
CA ASN A 98 3.78 0.44 -20.02
C ASN A 98 4.89 -0.18 -19.15
N GLY A 99 5.01 -1.51 -19.16
CA GLY A 99 5.99 -2.24 -18.35
C GLY A 99 5.63 -2.36 -16.86
N VAL A 100 4.38 -2.06 -16.48
CA VAL A 100 3.83 -2.27 -15.14
C VAL A 100 2.77 -3.37 -15.20
N TRP A 101 2.81 -4.28 -14.24
CA TRP A 101 1.76 -5.29 -14.05
C TRP A 101 0.61 -4.69 -13.26
N LEU A 102 -0.59 -4.79 -13.83
CA LEU A 102 -1.84 -4.38 -13.21
C LEU A 102 -2.62 -5.64 -12.81
N VAL A 103 -2.91 -5.74 -11.52
CA VAL A 103 -3.81 -6.75 -10.95
C VAL A 103 -5.22 -6.18 -10.98
N GLN A 104 -6.10 -6.79 -11.78
CA GLN A 104 -7.53 -6.48 -11.79
C GLN A 104 -8.23 -7.43 -10.82
N THR A 105 -9.03 -6.89 -9.91
CA THR A 105 -9.80 -7.65 -8.92
C THR A 105 -11.24 -7.14 -8.85
N ASP A 106 -12.17 -8.02 -8.45
CA ASP A 106 -13.54 -7.64 -8.11
C ASP A 106 -13.72 -7.36 -6.60
N ALA A 107 -12.67 -7.59 -5.81
CA ALA A 107 -12.65 -7.21 -4.41
C ALA A 107 -12.88 -5.69 -4.30
N PRO A 108 -13.81 -5.23 -3.44
CA PRO A 108 -13.98 -3.80 -3.22
C PRO A 108 -12.68 -3.15 -2.74
N VAL A 109 -12.15 -2.21 -3.52
CA VAL A 109 -11.01 -1.37 -3.16
C VAL A 109 -11.52 0.04 -2.91
N ILE A 110 -11.32 0.54 -1.69
CA ILE A 110 -11.75 1.89 -1.30
C ILE A 110 -10.52 2.80 -1.28
N LEU A 111 -10.55 3.84 -2.09
CA LEU A 111 -9.51 4.86 -2.12
C LEU A 111 -9.48 5.63 -0.80
N ALA A 112 -8.29 5.77 -0.22
CA ALA A 112 -8.04 6.76 0.82
C ALA A 112 -7.97 8.13 0.14
N THR A 113 -9.10 8.84 0.05
CA THR A 113 -9.08 10.23 -0.43
C THR A 113 -8.40 11.10 0.63
N PRO A 114 -7.35 11.88 0.30
CA PRO A 114 -6.89 12.93 1.19
C PRO A 114 -8.04 13.93 1.36
N GLU A 115 -8.37 14.26 2.61
CA GLU A 115 -9.20 15.45 2.86
C GLU A 115 -8.44 16.66 2.33
N VAL A 116 -9.10 17.46 1.49
CA VAL A 116 -8.63 18.81 1.16
C VAL A 116 -8.58 19.57 2.48
N GLN A 117 -7.37 19.79 3.01
CA GLN A 117 -7.18 20.76 4.08
C GLN A 117 -7.51 22.14 3.51
N SER A 118 -8.64 22.71 3.97
CA SER A 118 -9.05 24.09 3.76
C SER A 118 -8.26 25.05 4.64
#